data_AF-A0A223S4D7-F1
#
_entry.id   AF-A0A223S4D7-F1
#
_cell.length_a   1.000
_cell.length_b   1.000
_cell.length_c   1.000
_cell.angle_alpha   90.00
_cell.angle_beta   90.00
_cell.angle_gamma   90.00
#
_symmetry.space_group_name_H-M   'P 1'
#
loop_
_entity.id
_entity.type
_entity.pdbx_description
1 polymer ?
#
loop_
_entity_poly.entity_id
_entity_poly.type
_entity_poly.pdbx_seq_one_letter_code
_entity_poly.pdbx_strand_id
1 'polypeptide(L)'
;MVTLLTTLGIILFFLGLLFSIAWHELGHLGTAKMFGIRCTQYMVGFGKTLWSRKVGDTEYGVKLVPLGGYVRMVGMIPPAAKKGDASGKPMSRWRAMIEDAREASNVEIEPGDEDRQFYQRAPWKRLIVMVGGPAMNLVLAVILFSIVLMGIGVMQPTTTIGSVSECVVPADAQSAECPKDAPPSPAAAAGFEAGDEIVKVGDTPTPTWEAANLAIRDSIGPTDIEVRRDGATVTLTPDLIENQVIARDADGEIIYKTDADGDRLKDDMGYNVPALQTAGFLGITFSSERQAMGLGDSAAFMGDMVVGVGNALISLPSKVDDVFGAAFLGEKRTVDSPVGIVGASRIGGEILSQPIPIVDRGAFLLNMLAGVNLFLFAFNMLPILPLDGGHIVGALWESLRRNVARLFRRPDPGPFDVAQLMPVAYIVVACFVAFSLMLLVADVVNPVRLVQ
;
A
#
# COMPACT_ATOMS: atom_id res chain seq x y z
N MET A 1 12.25 -25.85 -12.29
CA MET A 1 11.31 -25.68 -11.17
C MET A 1 11.10 -24.21 -10.81
N VAL A 2 12.17 -23.43 -10.62
CA VAL A 2 12.10 -21.98 -10.34
C VAL A 2 11.23 -21.21 -11.34
N THR A 3 11.50 -21.32 -12.65
CA THR A 3 10.76 -20.61 -13.70
C THR A 3 9.25 -20.92 -13.70
N LEU A 4 8.88 -22.18 -13.47
CA LEU A 4 7.47 -22.61 -13.40
C LEU A 4 6.75 -21.97 -12.20
N LEU A 5 7.40 -21.97 -11.02
CA LEU A 5 6.86 -21.38 -9.81
C LEU A 5 6.76 -19.86 -9.92
N THR A 6 7.74 -19.20 -10.55
CA THR A 6 7.70 -17.77 -10.85
C THR A 6 6.53 -17.43 -11.77
N THR A 7 6.34 -18.16 -12.87
CA THR A 7 5.20 -17.95 -13.77
C THR A 7 3.87 -18.18 -13.07
N LEU A 8 3.76 -19.23 -12.24
CA LEU A 8 2.57 -19.50 -11.45
C LEU A 8 2.25 -18.36 -10.48
N GLY A 9 3.25 -17.85 -9.76
CA GLY A 9 3.05 -16.74 -8.82
C GLY A 9 2.62 -15.43 -9.50
N ILE A 10 3.18 -15.13 -10.68
CA ILE A 10 2.72 -13.99 -11.50
C ILE A 10 1.26 -14.16 -11.92
N ILE A 11 0.88 -15.36 -12.39
CA ILE A 11 -0.51 -15.66 -12.77
C ILE A 11 -1.44 -15.50 -11.56
N LEU A 12 -1.07 -16.07 -10.40
CA LEU A 12 -1.86 -15.98 -9.19
C LEU A 12 -2.00 -14.53 -8.70
N PHE A 13 -0.94 -13.74 -8.76
CA PHE A 13 -1.00 -12.32 -8.41
C PHE A 13 -1.95 -11.55 -9.35
N PHE A 14 -1.86 -11.80 -10.66
CA PHE A 14 -2.72 -11.15 -11.64
C PHE A 14 -4.19 -11.55 -11.46
N LEU A 15 -4.46 -12.83 -11.18
CA LEU A 15 -5.79 -13.31 -10.83
C LEU A 15 -6.30 -12.67 -9.53
N GLY A 16 -5.42 -12.50 -8.53
CA GLY A 16 -5.73 -11.78 -7.30
C GLY A 16 -6.08 -10.32 -7.54
N LEU A 17 -5.38 -9.63 -8.44
CA LEU A 17 -5.68 -8.26 -8.84
C LEU A 17 -7.03 -8.17 -9.55
N LEU A 18 -7.33 -9.09 -10.47
CA LEU A 18 -8.64 -9.15 -11.13
C LEU A 18 -9.77 -9.42 -10.15
N PHE A 19 -9.53 -10.30 -9.18
CA PHE A 19 -10.47 -10.56 -8.11
C PHE A 19 -10.70 -9.32 -7.25
N SER A 20 -9.63 -8.59 -6.87
CA SER A 20 -9.73 -7.33 -6.13
C SER A 20 -10.61 -6.30 -6.86
N ILE A 21 -10.39 -6.12 -8.17
CA ILE A 21 -11.21 -5.22 -8.98
C ILE A 21 -12.67 -5.69 -9.02
N ALA A 22 -12.90 -6.98 -9.28
CA ALA A 22 -14.25 -7.54 -9.26
C ALA A 22 -14.94 -7.36 -7.90
N TRP A 23 -14.19 -7.51 -6.82
CA TRP A 23 -14.63 -7.36 -5.43
C TRP A 23 -15.00 -5.90 -5.10
N HIS A 24 -14.21 -4.94 -5.59
CA HIS A 24 -14.51 -3.51 -5.54
C HIS A 24 -15.84 -3.19 -6.23
N GLU A 25 -15.99 -3.59 -7.50
CA GLU A 25 -17.22 -3.36 -8.26
C GLU A 25 -18.45 -4.01 -7.60
N LEU A 26 -18.25 -5.15 -6.93
CA LEU A 26 -19.31 -5.83 -6.20
C LEU A 26 -19.80 -4.99 -5.02
N GLY A 27 -18.92 -4.21 -4.37
CA GLY A 27 -19.26 -3.26 -3.32
C GLY A 27 -20.23 -2.17 -3.80
N HIS A 28 -19.95 -1.56 -4.96
CA HIS A 28 -20.86 -0.61 -5.58
C HIS A 28 -22.19 -1.25 -5.96
N LEU A 29 -22.15 -2.41 -6.63
CA LEU A 29 -23.34 -3.12 -7.08
C LEU A 29 -24.25 -3.51 -5.90
N GLY A 30 -23.67 -4.08 -4.84
CA GLY A 30 -24.39 -4.55 -3.67
C GLY A 30 -25.09 -3.41 -2.94
N THR A 31 -24.38 -2.31 -2.69
CA THR A 31 -24.92 -1.12 -2.04
C THR A 31 -25.96 -0.40 -2.91
N ALA A 32 -25.74 -0.32 -4.23
CA ALA A 32 -26.70 0.26 -5.16
C ALA A 32 -28.03 -0.52 -5.19
N LYS A 33 -27.95 -1.86 -5.27
CA LYS A 33 -29.13 -2.73 -5.21
C LYS A 33 -29.85 -2.65 -3.87
N MET A 34 -29.11 -2.52 -2.76
CA MET A 34 -29.68 -2.31 -1.42
C MET A 34 -30.54 -1.04 -1.34
N PHE A 35 -30.19 0.02 -2.08
CA PHE A 35 -31.00 1.24 -2.17
C PHE A 35 -31.98 1.26 -3.35
N GLY A 36 -32.23 0.11 -3.99
CA GLY A 36 -33.19 -0.03 -5.08
C GLY A 36 -32.78 0.72 -6.35
N ILE A 37 -31.49 0.96 -6.56
CA ILE A 37 -30.96 1.57 -7.78
C ILE A 37 -30.80 0.45 -8.82
N ARG A 38 -31.29 0.68 -10.04
CA ARG A 38 -31.11 -0.30 -11.12
C ARG A 38 -29.68 -0.23 -11.64
N CYS A 39 -29.03 -1.39 -11.71
CA CYS A 39 -27.69 -1.55 -12.26
C CYS A 39 -27.76 -2.42 -13.50
N THR A 40 -27.42 -1.87 -14.67
CA THR A 40 -27.59 -2.51 -15.98
C THR A 40 -26.44 -3.47 -16.31
N GLN A 41 -25.21 -3.11 -15.91
CA GLN A 41 -24.02 -3.90 -16.20
C GLN A 41 -23.09 -3.99 -14.99
N TYR A 42 -22.51 -5.16 -14.81
CA TYR A 42 -21.36 -5.45 -13.97
C TYR A 42 -20.32 -6.12 -14.86
N MET A 43 -19.24 -5.40 -15.19
CA MET A 43 -18.25 -5.87 -16.15
C MET A 43 -16.86 -5.82 -15.52
N VAL A 44 -16.15 -6.93 -15.58
CA VAL A 44 -14.73 -6.98 -15.21
C VAL A 44 -13.91 -6.85 -16.50
N GLY A 45 -13.10 -5.80 -16.59
CA GLY A 45 -12.30 -5.43 -17.76
C GLY A 45 -12.99 -4.47 -18.74
N PHE A 46 -12.27 -4.15 -19.83
CA PHE A 46 -12.72 -3.31 -20.95
C PHE A 46 -12.64 -4.01 -22.32
N GLY A 47 -13.23 -3.37 -23.32
CA GLY A 47 -13.21 -3.83 -24.71
C GLY A 47 -14.31 -4.83 -25.06
N LYS A 48 -13.98 -5.78 -25.94
CA LYS A 48 -14.91 -6.80 -26.43
C LYS A 48 -15.34 -7.73 -25.29
N THR A 49 -16.63 -7.97 -25.15
CA THR A 49 -17.17 -8.96 -24.19
C THR A 49 -16.73 -10.37 -24.59
N LEU A 50 -16.04 -11.06 -23.69
CA LEU A 50 -15.67 -12.47 -23.87
C LEU A 50 -16.82 -13.38 -23.47
N TRP A 51 -17.44 -13.04 -22.35
CA TRP A 51 -18.57 -13.78 -21.80
C TRP A 51 -19.45 -12.83 -20.98
N SER A 52 -20.76 -12.95 -21.11
CA SER A 52 -21.71 -12.28 -20.22
C SER A 52 -22.96 -13.12 -20.00
N ARG A 53 -23.63 -12.88 -18.87
CA ARG A 53 -24.91 -13.49 -18.51
C ARG A 53 -25.79 -12.45 -17.83
N LYS A 54 -27.02 -12.29 -18.33
CA LYS A 54 -28.03 -11.44 -17.69
C LYS A 54 -28.71 -12.19 -16.55
N VAL A 55 -28.68 -11.61 -15.36
CA VAL A 55 -29.37 -12.12 -14.16
C VAL A 55 -30.20 -10.98 -13.56
N GLY A 56 -31.53 -11.08 -13.71
CA GLY A 56 -32.45 -9.99 -13.39
C GLY A 56 -32.19 -8.76 -14.25
N ASP A 57 -32.00 -7.61 -13.61
CA ASP A 57 -31.75 -6.33 -14.27
C ASP A 57 -30.30 -6.11 -14.69
N THR A 58 -29.37 -6.98 -14.24
CA THR A 58 -27.92 -6.77 -14.37
C THR A 58 -27.30 -7.81 -15.31
N GLU A 59 -26.53 -7.32 -16.28
CA GLU A 59 -25.64 -8.15 -17.10
C GLU A 59 -24.28 -8.28 -16.41
N TYR A 60 -23.91 -9.51 -16.03
CA TYR A 60 -22.62 -9.84 -15.43
C TYR A 60 -21.69 -10.37 -16.52
N GLY A 61 -20.49 -9.83 -16.67
CA GLY A 61 -19.58 -10.29 -17.71
C GLY A 61 -18.11 -9.99 -17.49
N VAL A 62 -17.30 -10.62 -18.34
CA VAL A 62 -15.85 -10.43 -18.41
C VAL A 62 -15.49 -9.96 -19.82
N LYS A 63 -14.64 -8.93 -19.91
CA LYS A 63 -14.19 -8.35 -21.17
C LYS A 63 -12.73 -8.72 -21.47
N LEU A 64 -12.34 -8.55 -22.73
CA LEU A 64 -11.05 -8.98 -23.26
C LEU A 64 -9.86 -8.34 -22.56
N VAL A 65 -9.97 -7.07 -22.18
CA VAL A 65 -8.86 -6.33 -21.56
C VAL A 65 -9.04 -6.38 -20.04
N PRO A 66 -8.23 -7.16 -19.29
CA PRO A 66 -8.35 -7.34 -17.85
C PRO A 66 -7.74 -6.15 -17.07
N LEU A 67 -8.08 -4.91 -17.44
CA LEU A 67 -7.61 -3.70 -16.78
C LEU A 67 -8.83 -2.97 -16.24
N GLY A 68 -9.08 -3.01 -14.93
CA GLY A 68 -10.23 -2.33 -14.31
C GLY A 68 -11.56 -3.07 -14.46
N GLY A 69 -12.63 -2.42 -14.03
CA GLY A 69 -14.00 -2.92 -14.03
C GLY A 69 -14.97 -1.74 -14.03
N TYR A 70 -16.25 -2.00 -14.19
CA TYR A 70 -17.27 -0.98 -14.00
C TYR A 70 -18.64 -1.57 -13.65
N VAL A 71 -19.37 -0.83 -12.81
CA VAL A 71 -20.82 -0.98 -12.61
C VAL A 71 -21.55 0.19 -13.27
N ARG A 72 -22.46 -0.12 -14.21
CA ARG A 72 -23.36 0.90 -14.77
C ARG A 72 -24.62 1.02 -13.91
N MET A 73 -24.81 2.20 -13.35
CA MET A 73 -25.99 2.57 -12.58
C MET A 73 -26.85 3.56 -13.36
N VAL A 74 -28.16 3.34 -13.38
CA VAL A 74 -29.09 4.24 -14.05
C VAL A 74 -29.12 5.60 -13.33
N GLY A 75 -29.03 6.69 -14.09
CA GLY A 75 -29.12 8.06 -13.56
C GLY A 75 -27.90 8.53 -12.75
N MET A 76 -26.68 8.11 -13.11
CA MET A 76 -25.45 8.68 -12.53
C MET A 76 -25.27 10.17 -12.86
N ILE A 77 -25.69 10.60 -14.07
CA ILE A 77 -25.64 12.00 -14.48
C ILE A 77 -27.04 12.60 -14.34
N PRO A 78 -27.23 13.68 -13.57
CA PRO A 78 -28.54 14.30 -13.43
C PRO A 78 -28.98 14.99 -14.74
N PRO A 79 -30.30 15.08 -15.00
CA PRO A 79 -30.82 15.84 -16.12
C PRO A 79 -30.47 17.33 -15.99
N ALA A 80 -30.34 18.02 -17.13
CA ALA A 80 -29.97 19.44 -17.16
C ALA A 80 -30.96 20.30 -16.33
N ALA A 81 -30.43 21.18 -15.47
CA ALA A 81 -31.22 21.98 -14.53
C ALA A 81 -32.17 23.01 -15.18
N LYS A 82 -32.15 23.18 -16.51
CA LYS A 82 -33.11 23.98 -17.27
C LYS A 82 -33.31 23.40 -18.68
N LYS A 83 -34.51 22.91 -18.97
CA LYS A 83 -35.02 22.87 -20.35
C LYS A 83 -35.29 24.32 -20.76
N GLY A 84 -34.39 24.93 -21.55
CA GLY A 84 -34.70 26.22 -22.18
C GLY A 84 -33.63 27.30 -22.12
N ASP A 85 -32.35 26.97 -22.27
CA ASP A 85 -31.41 27.97 -22.78
C ASP A 85 -31.31 27.82 -24.31
N ALA A 86 -32.43 28.10 -24.98
CA ALA A 86 -32.51 28.33 -26.43
C ALA A 86 -31.84 29.68 -26.79
N SER A 87 -30.69 30.00 -26.18
CA SER A 87 -30.05 31.30 -26.28
C SER A 87 -29.31 31.52 -27.61
N GLY A 88 -29.38 30.59 -28.56
CA GLY A 88 -28.76 30.73 -29.89
C GLY A 88 -27.24 30.92 -29.86
N LYS A 89 -26.60 30.77 -28.70
CA LYS A 89 -25.14 30.86 -28.57
C LYS A 89 -24.54 29.54 -29.06
N PRO A 90 -23.48 29.56 -29.88
CA PRO A 90 -22.80 28.33 -30.28
C PRO A 90 -22.36 27.58 -29.03
N MET A 91 -22.71 26.29 -28.95
CA MET A 91 -22.29 25.45 -27.83
C MET A 91 -20.77 25.47 -27.74
N SER A 92 -20.25 25.82 -26.57
CA SER A 92 -18.84 25.57 -26.26
C SER A 92 -18.56 24.07 -26.44
N ARG A 93 -17.40 23.71 -27.01
CA ARG A 93 -17.00 22.30 -27.22
C ARG A 93 -17.14 21.46 -25.93
N TRP A 94 -16.93 22.09 -24.77
CA TRP A 94 -17.11 21.47 -23.45
C TRP A 94 -18.57 21.23 -23.08
N ARG A 95 -19.49 22.13 -23.46
CA ARG A 95 -20.93 21.94 -23.23
C ARG A 95 -21.49 20.83 -24.11
N ALA A 96 -21.09 20.78 -25.37
CA ALA A 96 -21.46 19.69 -26.28
C ALA A 96 -21.03 18.32 -25.73
N MET A 97 -19.80 18.21 -25.24
CA MET A 97 -19.29 16.99 -24.61
C MET A 97 -20.09 16.55 -23.37
N ILE A 98 -20.54 17.50 -22.54
CA ILE A 98 -21.37 17.23 -21.37
C ILE A 98 -22.77 16.76 -21.79
N GLU A 99 -23.34 17.36 -22.85
CA GLU A 99 -24.62 16.98 -23.44
C GLU A 99 -24.55 15.55 -24.03
N ASP A 100 -23.50 15.22 -24.79
CA ASP A 100 -23.28 13.90 -25.36
C ASP A 100 -23.15 12.82 -24.28
N ALA A 101 -22.41 13.12 -23.20
CA ALA A 101 -22.27 12.21 -22.05
C ALA A 101 -23.62 11.98 -21.34
N ARG A 102 -24.44 13.03 -21.20
CA ARG A 102 -25.80 12.93 -20.66
C ARG A 102 -26.70 12.10 -21.55
N GLU A 103 -26.69 12.35 -22.85
CA GLU A 103 -27.52 11.63 -23.81
C GLU A 103 -27.16 10.15 -23.81
N ALA A 104 -25.87 9.80 -23.83
CA ALA A 104 -25.42 8.42 -23.69
C ALA A 104 -25.89 7.76 -22.38
N SER A 105 -25.96 8.51 -21.27
CA SER A 105 -26.47 7.98 -19.98
C SER A 105 -28.00 7.86 -19.92
N ASN A 106 -28.73 8.73 -20.65
CA ASN A 106 -30.19 8.74 -20.67
C ASN A 106 -30.78 7.66 -21.57
N VAL A 107 -30.04 7.25 -22.63
CA VAL A 107 -30.43 6.14 -23.52
C VAL A 107 -30.56 4.81 -22.75
N GLU A 108 -29.93 4.68 -21.59
CA GLU A 108 -30.00 3.48 -20.74
C GLU A 108 -31.19 3.45 -19.77
N ILE A 109 -32.00 4.52 -19.70
CA ILE A 109 -33.20 4.58 -18.85
C ILE A 109 -34.34 3.87 -19.58
N GLU A 110 -34.78 2.72 -19.08
CA GLU A 110 -35.97 2.05 -19.62
C GLU A 110 -37.27 2.60 -18.99
N PRO A 111 -38.42 2.50 -19.68
CA PRO A 111 -39.72 2.84 -19.10
C PRO A 111 -39.95 2.04 -17.80
N GLY A 112 -40.09 2.74 -16.67
CA GLY A 112 -40.19 2.14 -15.33
C GLY A 112 -38.98 2.38 -14.41
N ASP A 113 -37.88 2.92 -14.92
CA ASP A 113 -36.70 3.28 -14.11
C ASP A 113 -36.80 4.67 -13.48
N GLU A 114 -37.93 5.37 -13.65
CA GLU A 114 -38.16 6.73 -13.17
C GLU A 114 -37.97 6.88 -11.66
N ASP A 115 -38.21 5.85 -10.84
CA ASP A 115 -38.02 5.89 -9.38
C ASP A 115 -36.76 5.12 -8.91
N ARG A 116 -35.94 4.64 -9.84
CA ARG A 116 -34.80 3.74 -9.59
C ARG A 116 -33.44 4.37 -9.93
N GLN A 117 -33.41 5.69 -10.05
CA GLN A 117 -32.25 6.43 -10.53
C GLN A 117 -31.32 6.87 -9.39
N PHE A 118 -30.02 6.85 -9.65
CA PHE A 118 -29.00 7.17 -8.67
C PHE A 118 -29.13 8.61 -8.13
N TYR A 119 -29.26 9.63 -9.00
CA TYR A 119 -29.34 11.03 -8.58
C TYR A 119 -30.55 11.37 -7.70
N GLN A 120 -31.61 10.57 -7.75
CA GLN A 120 -32.83 10.77 -6.96
C GLN A 120 -32.68 10.27 -5.52
N ARG A 121 -31.71 9.38 -5.26
CA ARG A 121 -31.46 8.88 -3.92
C ARG A 121 -30.86 9.98 -3.04
N ALA A 122 -31.22 9.94 -1.76
CA ALA A 122 -30.69 10.89 -0.78
C ALA A 122 -29.14 10.93 -0.82
N PRO A 123 -28.51 12.10 -0.61
CA PRO A 123 -27.05 12.24 -0.70
C PRO A 123 -26.27 11.20 0.11
N TRP A 124 -26.74 10.83 1.31
CA TRP A 124 -26.11 9.80 2.14
C TRP A 124 -26.20 8.39 1.54
N LYS A 125 -27.28 8.06 0.81
CA LYS A 125 -27.40 6.77 0.10
C LYS A 125 -26.41 6.72 -1.05
N ARG A 126 -26.32 7.80 -1.83
CA ARG A 126 -25.34 7.96 -2.90
C ARG A 126 -23.91 7.86 -2.36
N LEU A 127 -23.64 8.48 -1.22
CA LEU A 127 -22.36 8.38 -0.52
C LEU A 127 -22.01 6.93 -0.17
N ILE A 128 -22.93 6.18 0.44
CA ILE A 128 -22.70 4.77 0.78
C ILE A 128 -22.45 3.92 -0.47
N VAL A 129 -23.14 4.20 -1.58
CA VAL A 129 -22.89 3.49 -2.85
C VAL A 129 -21.48 3.75 -3.37
N MET A 130 -21.03 5.00 -3.35
CA MET A 130 -19.69 5.38 -3.81
C MET A 130 -18.58 4.90 -2.86
N VAL A 131 -18.83 4.89 -1.55
CA VAL A 131 -17.89 4.31 -0.57
C VAL A 131 -17.88 2.77 -0.63
N GLY A 132 -18.97 2.16 -1.09
CA GLY A 132 -19.16 0.71 -1.10
C GLY A 132 -18.03 -0.06 -1.80
N GLY A 133 -17.56 0.43 -2.95
CA GLY A 133 -16.45 -0.19 -3.67
C GLY A 133 -15.10 -0.06 -2.94
N PRO A 134 -14.60 1.15 -2.65
CA PRO A 134 -13.37 1.33 -1.89
C PRO A 134 -13.38 0.60 -0.55
N ALA A 135 -14.51 0.60 0.17
CA ALA A 135 -14.64 -0.13 1.43
C ALA A 135 -14.43 -1.64 1.26
N MET A 136 -14.86 -2.24 0.15
CA MET A 136 -14.59 -3.65 -0.13
C MET A 136 -13.09 -3.92 -0.34
N ASN A 137 -12.33 -3.00 -0.93
CA ASN A 137 -10.87 -3.11 -1.03
C ASN A 137 -10.21 -3.04 0.35
N LEU A 138 -10.67 -2.14 1.22
CA LEU A 138 -10.17 -2.07 2.60
C LEU A 138 -10.48 -3.38 3.36
N VAL A 139 -11.69 -3.91 3.23
CA VAL A 139 -12.08 -5.20 3.84
C VAL A 139 -11.18 -6.32 3.33
N LEU A 140 -10.94 -6.39 2.02
CA LEU A 140 -10.08 -7.41 1.43
C LEU A 140 -8.63 -7.26 1.91
N ALA A 141 -8.11 -6.02 1.99
CA ALA A 141 -6.78 -5.75 2.54
C ALA A 141 -6.66 -6.23 3.99
N VAL A 142 -7.63 -5.90 4.86
CA VAL A 142 -7.66 -6.35 6.25
C VAL A 142 -7.67 -7.87 6.35
N ILE A 143 -8.51 -8.56 5.56
CA ILE A 143 -8.55 -10.03 5.54
C ILE A 143 -7.19 -10.62 5.14
N LEU A 144 -6.58 -10.09 4.07
CA LEU A 144 -5.29 -10.58 3.57
C LEU A 144 -4.16 -10.31 4.59
N PHE A 145 -4.12 -9.11 5.18
CA PHE A 145 -3.16 -8.80 6.25
C PHE A 145 -3.39 -9.67 7.47
N SER A 146 -4.63 -9.92 7.92
CA SER A 146 -4.89 -10.83 9.04
C SER A 146 -4.40 -12.24 8.75
N ILE A 147 -4.59 -12.75 7.52
CA ILE A 147 -4.05 -14.06 7.12
C ILE A 147 -2.53 -14.07 7.20
N VAL A 148 -1.85 -13.02 6.71
CA VAL A 148 -0.39 -12.96 6.72
C VAL A 148 0.18 -12.75 8.12
N LEU A 149 -0.30 -11.75 8.85
CA LEU A 149 0.26 -11.32 10.14
C LEU A 149 -0.11 -12.28 11.29
N MET A 150 -1.37 -12.74 11.34
CA MET A 150 -1.86 -13.58 12.43
C MET A 150 -1.87 -15.07 12.06
N GLY A 151 -2.15 -15.39 10.79
CA GLY A 151 -2.25 -16.78 10.33
C GLY A 151 -0.90 -17.41 9.98
N ILE A 152 -0.16 -16.77 9.08
CA ILE A 152 1.17 -17.22 8.65
C ILE A 152 2.23 -16.75 9.66
N GLY A 153 2.08 -15.54 10.21
CA GLY A 153 3.08 -14.87 11.02
C GLY A 153 4.10 -14.12 10.19
N VAL A 154 4.93 -13.30 10.84
CA VAL A 154 6.05 -12.57 10.23
C VAL A 154 7.36 -12.98 10.91
N MET A 155 8.48 -12.80 10.22
CA MET A 155 9.79 -13.04 10.82
C MET A 155 10.04 -11.96 11.87
N GLN A 156 10.09 -12.35 13.14
CA GLN A 156 10.41 -11.45 14.25
C GLN A 156 11.74 -11.87 14.87
N PRO A 157 12.59 -10.90 15.25
CA PRO A 157 13.83 -11.20 15.94
C PRO A 157 13.49 -11.81 17.31
N THR A 158 14.24 -12.83 17.70
CA THR A 158 14.11 -13.48 19.00
C THR A 158 15.25 -13.05 19.92
N THR A 159 15.22 -13.49 21.18
CA THR A 159 16.37 -13.36 22.10
C THR A 159 17.42 -14.46 21.91
N THR A 160 17.22 -15.35 20.93
CA THR A 160 18.14 -16.45 20.61
C THR A 160 19.21 -15.98 19.64
N ILE A 161 20.46 -16.31 19.93
CA ILE A 161 21.62 -15.99 19.10
C ILE A 161 21.58 -16.85 17.83
N GLY A 162 21.51 -16.22 16.67
CA GLY A 162 21.55 -16.88 15.37
C GLY A 162 22.97 -17.11 14.89
N SER A 163 23.85 -16.12 15.03
CA SER A 163 25.28 -16.29 14.79
C SER A 163 26.13 -15.35 15.63
N VAL A 164 27.36 -15.77 15.91
CA VAL A 164 28.35 -15.01 16.66
C VAL A 164 29.41 -14.52 15.67
N SER A 165 29.65 -13.21 15.64
CA SER A 165 30.68 -12.62 14.79
C SER A 165 32.06 -13.00 15.33
N GLU A 166 32.95 -13.49 14.49
CA GLU A 166 34.29 -13.90 14.92
C GLU A 166 35.17 -12.70 15.33
N CYS A 167 34.91 -11.51 14.78
CA CYS A 167 35.68 -10.30 15.03
C CYS A 167 34.80 -9.06 15.16
N VAL A 168 35.40 -7.97 15.62
CA VAL A 168 34.79 -6.64 15.68
C VAL A 168 34.88 -5.97 14.30
N VAL A 169 33.73 -5.69 13.69
CA VAL A 169 33.62 -4.89 12.47
C VAL A 169 32.95 -3.53 12.78
N PRO A 170 33.42 -2.42 12.18
CA PRO A 170 32.70 -1.15 12.20
C PRO A 170 31.30 -1.28 11.57
N ALA A 171 30.31 -0.51 12.04
CA ALA A 171 28.94 -0.58 11.50
C ALA A 171 28.81 -0.14 10.03
N ASP A 172 29.81 0.52 9.45
CA ASP A 172 29.87 0.92 8.04
C ASP A 172 30.67 -0.04 7.16
N ALA A 173 31.17 -1.15 7.72
CA ALA A 173 31.91 -2.15 6.95
C ALA A 173 31.00 -2.83 5.93
N GLN A 174 31.37 -2.73 4.65
CA GLN A 174 30.63 -3.35 3.53
C GLN A 174 30.88 -4.87 3.39
N SER A 175 31.80 -5.44 4.19
CA SER A 175 32.14 -6.86 4.18
C SER A 175 32.07 -7.44 5.58
N ALA A 176 31.52 -8.65 5.68
CA ALA A 176 31.49 -9.46 6.91
C ALA A 176 32.80 -10.26 7.11
N GLU A 177 33.77 -10.13 6.22
CA GLU A 177 35.06 -10.82 6.35
C GLU A 177 35.92 -10.15 7.42
N CYS A 178 36.35 -10.96 8.39
CA CYS A 178 37.24 -10.51 9.44
C CYS A 178 38.63 -10.18 8.89
N PRO A 179 39.14 -8.94 9.09
CA PRO A 179 40.54 -8.64 8.85
C PRO A 179 41.42 -9.60 9.65
N LYS A 180 42.54 -10.06 9.09
CA LYS A 180 43.44 -11.03 9.73
C LYS A 180 43.97 -10.59 11.10
N ASP A 181 43.97 -9.29 11.36
CA ASP A 181 44.48 -8.67 12.60
C ASP A 181 43.37 -8.09 13.49
N ALA A 182 42.09 -8.38 13.21
CA ALA A 182 40.99 -7.88 14.01
C ALA A 182 40.86 -8.65 15.35
N PRO A 183 40.63 -7.96 16.48
CA PRO A 183 40.41 -8.62 17.75
C PRO A 183 39.12 -9.47 17.70
N PRO A 184 39.07 -10.59 18.43
CA PRO A 184 37.86 -11.39 18.53
C PRO A 184 36.72 -10.55 19.10
N SER A 185 35.49 -10.83 18.68
CA SER A 185 34.34 -10.16 19.29
C SER A 185 34.21 -10.53 20.78
N PRO A 186 33.65 -9.67 21.63
CA PRO A 186 33.38 -10.00 23.02
C PRO A 186 32.57 -11.29 23.20
N ALA A 187 31.63 -11.56 22.30
CA ALA A 187 30.84 -12.78 22.31
C ALA A 187 31.68 -14.02 21.98
N ALA A 188 32.54 -13.94 20.97
CA ALA A 188 33.44 -15.05 20.62
C ALA A 188 34.44 -15.32 21.75
N ALA A 189 34.98 -14.26 22.37
CA ALA A 189 35.92 -14.38 23.49
C ALA A 189 35.27 -14.97 24.76
N ALA A 190 34.00 -14.68 25.00
CA ALA A 190 33.25 -15.20 26.14
C ALA A 190 32.62 -16.59 25.91
N GLY A 191 32.70 -17.13 24.69
CA GLY A 191 32.20 -18.48 24.37
C GLY A 191 30.68 -18.56 24.17
N PHE A 192 30.06 -17.49 23.66
CA PHE A 192 28.68 -17.57 23.17
C PHE A 192 28.58 -18.49 21.97
N GLU A 193 27.46 -19.19 21.85
CA GLU A 193 27.20 -20.13 20.76
C GLU A 193 25.87 -19.81 20.08
N ALA A 194 25.76 -20.16 18.80
CA ALA A 194 24.48 -20.08 18.11
C ALA A 194 23.47 -21.05 18.76
N GLY A 195 22.28 -20.55 19.07
CA GLY A 195 21.24 -21.26 19.83
C GLY A 195 21.11 -20.82 21.29
N ASP A 196 22.07 -20.06 21.83
CA ASP A 196 21.94 -19.47 23.16
C ASP A 196 20.77 -18.48 23.22
N GLU A 197 19.89 -18.60 24.21
CA GLU A 197 18.80 -17.64 24.45
C GLU A 197 19.18 -16.67 25.56
N ILE A 198 19.26 -15.37 25.26
CA ILE A 198 19.60 -14.35 26.26
C ILE A 198 18.39 -14.11 27.16
N VAL A 199 18.55 -14.37 28.46
CA VAL A 199 17.48 -14.22 29.46
C VAL A 199 17.68 -12.99 30.35
N LYS A 200 18.93 -12.57 30.56
CA LYS A 200 19.28 -11.43 31.40
C LYS A 200 20.63 -10.83 30.99
N VAL A 201 20.74 -9.52 31.02
CA VAL A 201 22.00 -8.77 30.78
C VAL A 201 22.23 -7.86 31.98
N GLY A 202 23.31 -8.10 32.72
CA GLY A 202 23.58 -7.50 34.02
C GLY A 202 22.45 -7.77 35.00
N ASP A 203 21.81 -6.69 35.46
CA ASP A 203 20.64 -6.76 36.35
C ASP A 203 19.30 -6.69 35.61
N THR A 204 19.32 -6.50 34.29
CA THR A 204 18.11 -6.29 33.48
C THR A 204 17.61 -7.61 32.87
N PRO A 205 16.39 -8.07 33.20
CA PRO A 205 15.75 -9.17 32.48
C PRO A 205 15.41 -8.78 31.05
N THR A 206 15.58 -9.70 30.12
CA THR A 206 15.43 -9.44 28.67
C THR A 206 14.36 -10.34 28.07
N PRO A 207 13.06 -10.08 28.33
CA PRO A 207 11.98 -10.91 27.79
C PRO A 207 11.72 -10.71 26.30
N THR A 208 12.21 -9.60 25.72
CA THR A 208 12.05 -9.28 24.30
C THR A 208 13.41 -8.97 23.67
N TRP A 209 13.44 -9.01 22.35
CA TRP A 209 14.62 -8.64 21.58
C TRP A 209 15.04 -7.19 21.84
N GLU A 210 14.08 -6.26 21.95
CA GLU A 210 14.34 -4.84 22.21
C GLU A 210 15.03 -4.65 23.57
N ALA A 211 14.53 -5.33 24.60
CA ALA A 211 15.12 -5.28 25.94
C ALA A 211 16.55 -5.86 25.95
N ALA A 212 16.79 -6.97 25.23
CA ALA A 212 18.11 -7.55 25.10
C ALA A 212 19.08 -6.61 24.37
N ASN A 213 18.68 -6.08 23.21
CA ASN A 213 19.50 -5.20 22.40
C ASN A 213 19.80 -3.88 23.14
N LEU A 214 18.84 -3.29 23.84
CA LEU A 214 19.04 -2.08 24.63
C LEU A 214 20.01 -2.34 25.80
N ALA A 215 19.79 -3.41 26.57
CA ALA A 215 20.64 -3.73 27.71
C ALA A 215 22.10 -4.01 27.32
N ILE A 216 22.34 -4.66 26.16
CA ILE A 216 23.67 -4.85 25.60
C ILE A 216 24.31 -3.52 25.21
N ARG A 217 23.54 -2.61 24.59
CA ARG A 217 24.03 -1.31 24.13
C ARG A 217 24.38 -0.36 25.27
N ASP A 218 23.67 -0.45 26.38
CA ASP A 218 23.89 0.39 27.57
C ASP A 218 25.05 -0.12 28.45
N SER A 219 25.54 -1.34 28.19
CA SER A 219 26.58 -1.99 28.97
C SER A 219 27.96 -1.87 28.30
N ILE A 220 28.96 -1.41 29.04
CA ILE A 220 30.37 -1.32 28.59
C ILE A 220 31.25 -1.92 29.68
N GLY A 221 32.23 -2.71 29.27
CA GLY A 221 33.11 -3.46 30.15
C GLY A 221 32.57 -4.86 30.50
N PRO A 222 33.18 -5.53 31.50
CA PRO A 222 32.76 -6.85 31.95
C PRO A 222 31.31 -6.85 32.45
N THR A 223 30.43 -7.57 31.75
CA THR A 223 29.00 -7.63 32.08
C THR A 223 28.54 -9.08 32.13
N ASP A 224 27.86 -9.46 33.22
CA ASP A 224 27.30 -10.80 33.33
C ASP A 224 26.05 -10.93 32.46
N ILE A 225 26.06 -11.87 31.52
CA ILE A 225 24.93 -12.20 30.66
C ILE A 225 24.52 -13.63 30.96
N GLU A 226 23.28 -13.80 31.41
CA GLU A 226 22.69 -15.12 31.59
C GLU A 226 22.06 -15.55 30.27
N VAL A 227 22.49 -16.72 29.79
CA VAL A 227 21.94 -17.39 28.62
C VAL A 227 21.35 -18.74 29.00
N ARG A 228 20.32 -19.17 28.28
CA ARG A 228 19.81 -20.53 28.36
C ARG A 228 20.42 -21.33 27.21
N ARG A 229 21.24 -22.32 27.56
CA ARG A 229 21.88 -23.27 26.64
C ARG A 229 21.42 -24.68 26.98
N ASP A 230 20.82 -25.40 26.03
CA ASP A 230 20.27 -26.75 26.22
C ASP A 230 19.34 -26.90 27.45
N GLY A 231 18.60 -25.82 27.79
CA GLY A 231 17.68 -25.78 28.92
C GLY A 231 18.32 -25.49 30.28
N ALA A 232 19.64 -25.36 30.36
CA ALA A 232 20.35 -24.90 31.55
C ALA A 232 20.69 -23.41 31.46
N THR A 233 20.62 -22.69 32.58
CA THR A 233 21.10 -21.30 32.65
C THR A 233 22.60 -21.29 32.85
N VAL A 234 23.32 -20.62 31.96
CA VAL A 234 24.77 -20.40 31.98
C VAL A 234 25.02 -18.90 32.05
N THR A 235 25.90 -18.47 32.96
CA THR A 235 26.33 -17.08 33.03
C THR A 235 27.67 -16.93 32.31
N LEU A 236 27.71 -16.04 31.33
CA LEU A 236 28.91 -15.67 30.59
C LEU A 236 29.24 -14.21 30.89
N THR A 237 30.51 -13.88 31.06
CA THR A 237 30.94 -12.50 31.38
C THR A 237 31.79 -11.93 30.24
N PRO A 238 31.18 -11.53 29.11
CA PRO A 238 31.89 -10.82 28.05
C PRO A 238 32.36 -9.43 28.51
N ASP A 239 33.47 -8.99 27.94
CA ASP A 239 33.97 -7.61 28.07
C ASP A 239 33.42 -6.77 26.91
N LEU A 240 32.27 -6.12 27.10
CA LEU A 240 31.60 -5.36 26.05
C LEU A 240 32.43 -4.12 25.71
N ILE A 241 32.75 -3.98 24.43
CA ILE A 241 33.53 -2.86 23.93
C ILE A 241 32.63 -1.76 23.39
N GLU A 242 33.12 -0.53 23.39
CA GLU A 242 32.47 0.54 22.63
C GLU A 242 32.68 0.32 21.13
N ASN A 243 31.61 0.39 20.35
CA ASN A 243 31.68 0.43 18.90
C ASN A 243 30.67 1.46 18.35
N GLN A 244 30.92 1.92 17.12
CA GLN A 244 29.92 2.69 16.37
C GLN A 244 28.85 1.73 15.89
N VAL A 245 27.60 1.94 16.32
CA VAL A 245 26.44 1.15 15.92
C VAL A 245 25.32 2.05 15.40
N ILE A 246 24.36 1.48 14.67
CA ILE A 246 23.15 2.20 14.23
C ILE A 246 22.40 2.73 15.45
N ALA A 247 22.15 4.03 15.47
CA ALA A 247 21.40 4.73 16.50
C ALA A 247 19.94 4.26 16.50
N ARG A 248 19.42 4.00 17.71
CA ARG A 248 18.04 3.59 17.93
C ARG A 248 17.43 4.38 19.07
N ASP A 249 16.14 4.65 19.00
CA ASP A 249 15.40 5.29 20.09
C ASP A 249 15.02 4.28 21.20
N ALA A 250 14.26 4.76 22.19
CA ALA A 250 13.85 3.96 23.35
C ALA A 250 12.91 2.81 22.97
N ASP A 251 12.20 2.92 21.85
CA ASP A 251 11.31 1.89 21.32
C ASP A 251 12.08 0.90 20.41
N GLY A 252 13.39 1.13 20.20
CA GLY A 252 14.24 0.30 19.37
C GLY A 252 14.18 0.65 17.88
N GLU A 253 13.49 1.73 17.50
CA GLU A 253 13.37 2.18 16.12
C GLU A 253 14.65 2.88 15.64
N ILE A 254 14.97 2.75 14.36
CA ILE A 254 16.19 3.34 13.79
C ILE A 254 16.05 4.87 13.72
N ILE A 255 17.02 5.57 14.29
CA ILE A 255 17.16 7.02 14.13
C ILE A 255 17.89 7.29 12.82
N TYR A 256 17.25 8.00 11.90
CA TYR A 256 17.84 8.41 10.62
C TYR A 256 18.44 9.81 10.70
N LYS A 257 19.50 10.07 9.93
CA LYS A 257 20.06 11.42 9.81
C LYS A 257 19.07 12.32 9.07
N THR A 258 19.01 13.59 9.48
CA THR A 258 18.17 14.61 8.82
C THR A 258 19.02 15.73 8.24
N ASP A 259 18.52 16.38 7.19
CA ASP A 259 19.11 17.60 6.64
C ASP A 259 18.68 18.85 7.43
N ALA A 260 19.04 20.03 6.91
CA ALA A 260 18.73 21.31 7.55
C ALA A 260 17.23 21.65 7.57
N ASP A 261 16.45 21.05 6.66
CA ASP A 261 15.01 21.26 6.53
C ASP A 261 14.20 20.23 7.35
N GLY A 262 14.90 19.27 7.97
CA GLY A 262 14.31 18.22 8.80
C GLY A 262 13.92 16.96 8.03
N ASP A 263 14.25 16.88 6.74
CA ASP A 263 14.00 15.71 5.90
C ASP A 263 15.07 14.65 6.10
N ARG A 264 14.71 13.38 6.00
CA ARG A 264 15.65 12.25 6.17
C ARG A 264 16.66 12.26 5.02
N LEU A 265 17.95 12.27 5.35
CA LEU A 265 19.02 12.11 4.38
C LEU A 265 18.95 10.73 3.74
N LYS A 266 19.06 10.68 2.42
CA LYS A 266 19.05 9.45 1.62
C LYS A 266 20.41 9.22 0.97
N ASP A 267 20.78 7.95 0.82
CA ASP A 267 21.94 7.55 0.04
C ASP A 267 21.65 7.60 -1.47
N ASP A 268 22.66 7.27 -2.28
CA ASP A 268 22.58 7.23 -3.75
C ASP A 268 21.53 6.23 -4.30
N MET A 269 20.99 5.35 -3.45
CA MET A 269 19.95 4.38 -3.78
C MET A 269 18.57 4.80 -3.24
N GLY A 270 18.49 5.89 -2.48
CA GLY A 270 17.28 6.41 -1.88
C GLY A 270 16.95 5.82 -0.51
N TYR A 271 17.83 5.03 0.10
CA TYR A 271 17.63 4.52 1.47
C TYR A 271 17.95 5.61 2.48
N ASN A 272 17.15 5.71 3.54
CA ASN A 272 17.42 6.64 4.62
C ASN A 272 18.73 6.25 5.32
N VAL A 273 19.64 7.22 5.47
CA VAL A 273 20.94 6.99 6.10
C VAL A 273 20.76 6.92 7.61
N PRO A 274 21.09 5.80 8.28
CA PRO A 274 20.99 5.70 9.73
C PRO A 274 21.98 6.67 10.40
N ALA A 275 21.55 7.27 11.50
CA ALA A 275 22.47 7.93 12.43
C ALA A 275 23.29 6.84 13.14
N LEU A 276 24.52 7.20 13.52
CA LEU A 276 25.40 6.31 14.28
C LEU A 276 25.53 6.86 15.70
N GLN A 277 25.60 5.95 16.67
CA GLN A 277 25.91 6.26 18.06
C GLN A 277 26.98 5.31 18.57
N THR A 278 27.79 5.78 19.50
CA THR A 278 28.71 4.90 20.25
C THR A 278 27.89 4.18 21.31
N ALA A 279 27.93 2.85 21.31
CA ALA A 279 27.27 2.02 22.31
C ALA A 279 28.03 0.70 22.53
N GLY A 280 27.64 -0.04 23.56
CA GLY A 280 28.15 -1.38 23.85
C GLY A 280 27.94 -2.34 22.68
N PHE A 281 28.99 -3.10 22.37
CA PHE A 281 29.02 -4.07 21.28
C PHE A 281 29.44 -5.44 21.79
N LEU A 282 28.56 -6.43 21.58
CA LEU A 282 28.81 -7.82 21.95
C LEU A 282 29.32 -8.67 20.76
N GLY A 283 28.85 -8.39 19.54
CA GLY A 283 29.23 -9.13 18.34
C GLY A 283 28.37 -10.38 18.07
N ILE A 284 27.05 -10.24 18.23
CA ILE A 284 26.07 -11.30 17.95
C ILE A 284 25.03 -10.80 16.96
N THR A 285 24.40 -11.73 16.26
CA THR A 285 23.18 -11.49 15.50
C THR A 285 22.08 -12.38 16.07
N PHE A 286 20.92 -11.79 16.33
CA PHE A 286 19.77 -12.54 16.80
C PHE A 286 19.16 -13.33 15.64
N SER A 287 18.72 -14.55 15.94
CA SER A 287 17.92 -15.34 15.01
C SER A 287 16.55 -14.68 14.81
N SER A 288 15.93 -14.96 13.66
CA SER A 288 14.57 -14.51 13.37
C SER A 288 13.70 -15.73 13.13
N GLU A 289 12.57 -15.77 13.83
CA GLU A 289 11.61 -16.86 13.70
C GLU A 289 10.25 -16.31 13.30
N ARG A 290 9.46 -17.16 12.62
CA ARG A 290 8.13 -16.79 12.18
C ARG A 290 7.18 -16.85 13.36
N GLN A 291 6.68 -15.69 13.78
CA GLN A 291 5.74 -15.58 14.89
C GLN A 291 4.44 -14.93 14.44
N ALA A 292 3.31 -15.46 14.91
CA ALA A 292 2.00 -14.87 14.68
C ALA A 292 1.85 -13.61 15.54
N MET A 293 1.47 -12.51 14.91
CA MET A 293 1.24 -11.26 15.62
C MET A 293 -0.08 -11.30 16.39
N GLY A 294 -0.11 -10.63 17.55
CA GLY A 294 -1.35 -10.38 18.28
C GLY A 294 -2.33 -9.53 17.47
N LEU A 295 -3.61 -9.54 17.85
CA LEU A 295 -4.63 -8.71 17.20
C LEU A 295 -4.30 -7.21 17.33
N GLY A 296 -3.78 -6.77 18.49
CA GLY A 296 -3.38 -5.40 18.74
C GLY A 296 -2.23 -4.95 17.83
N ASP A 297 -1.15 -5.72 17.81
CA ASP A 297 0.04 -5.41 16.99
C ASP A 297 -0.27 -5.46 15.49
N SER A 298 -1.09 -6.43 15.08
CA SER A 298 -1.58 -6.51 13.69
C SER A 298 -2.41 -5.28 13.31
N ALA A 299 -3.26 -4.79 14.23
CA ALA A 299 -4.05 -3.59 14.00
C ALA A 299 -3.19 -2.32 13.95
N ALA A 300 -2.17 -2.20 14.81
CA ALA A 300 -1.19 -1.12 14.77
C ALA A 300 -0.43 -1.11 13.43
N PHE A 301 0.12 -2.26 13.03
CA PHE A 301 0.80 -2.42 11.75
C PHE A 301 -0.07 -2.02 10.55
N MET A 302 -1.34 -2.46 10.53
CA MET A 302 -2.28 -2.07 9.48
C MET A 302 -2.56 -0.56 9.50
N GLY A 303 -2.68 0.04 10.69
CA GLY A 303 -2.84 1.48 10.87
C GLY A 303 -1.68 2.27 10.29
N ASP A 304 -0.45 1.87 10.61
CA ASP A 304 0.77 2.49 10.08
C ASP A 304 0.84 2.36 8.56
N MET A 305 0.40 1.23 8.01
CA MET A 305 0.34 1.03 6.57
C MET A 305 -0.70 1.95 5.91
N VAL A 306 -1.85 2.19 6.54
CA VAL A 306 -2.84 3.17 6.04
C VAL A 306 -2.26 4.58 6.01
N VAL A 307 -1.57 4.98 7.09
CA VAL A 307 -0.90 6.29 7.17
C VAL A 307 0.20 6.40 6.12
N GLY A 308 1.02 5.36 5.95
CA GLY A 308 2.08 5.30 4.95
C GLY A 308 1.55 5.46 3.53
N VAL A 309 0.45 4.78 3.18
CA VAL A 309 -0.23 4.94 1.88
C VAL A 309 -0.76 6.36 1.70
N GLY A 310 -1.34 6.97 2.75
CA GLY A 310 -1.79 8.37 2.71
C GLY A 310 -0.64 9.33 2.42
N ASN A 311 0.49 9.18 3.10
CA ASN A 311 1.70 9.98 2.89
C ASN A 311 2.31 9.76 1.50
N ALA A 312 2.26 8.54 0.97
CA ALA A 312 2.70 8.23 -0.38
C ALA A 312 1.83 8.91 -1.46
N LEU A 313 0.50 8.99 -1.25
CA LEU A 313 -0.40 9.70 -2.17
C LEU A 313 -0.17 11.22 -2.15
N ILE A 314 0.12 11.79 -0.99
CA ILE A 314 0.41 13.24 -0.85
C ILE A 314 1.74 13.59 -1.51
N SER A 315 2.74 12.73 -1.40
CA SER A 315 4.06 12.95 -2.03
C SER A 315 4.12 12.55 -3.50
N LEU A 316 3.12 11.84 -4.03
CA LEU A 316 3.11 11.37 -5.43
C LEU A 316 3.38 12.49 -6.47
N PRO A 317 2.83 13.71 -6.36
CA PRO A 317 3.09 14.77 -7.34
C PRO A 317 4.56 15.18 -7.43
N SER A 318 5.30 15.20 -6.31
CA SER A 318 6.72 15.54 -6.34
C SER A 318 7.60 14.43 -6.92
N LYS A 319 7.08 13.19 -6.99
CA LYS A 319 7.78 12.05 -7.58
C LYS A 319 7.67 11.94 -9.10
N VAL A 320 6.85 12.78 -9.75
CA VAL A 320 6.67 12.73 -11.21
C VAL A 320 7.97 13.10 -11.94
N ASP A 321 8.70 14.10 -11.44
CA ASP A 321 9.95 14.56 -12.03
C ASP A 321 11.07 13.50 -11.87
N ASP A 322 11.16 12.88 -10.69
CA ASP A 322 12.09 11.76 -10.42
C ASP A 322 11.88 10.60 -11.43
N VAL A 323 10.61 10.23 -11.66
CA VAL A 323 10.27 9.15 -12.60
C VAL A 323 10.59 9.56 -14.04
N PHE A 324 10.34 10.82 -14.41
CA PHE A 324 10.67 11.32 -15.73
C PHE A 324 12.18 11.30 -15.98
N GLY A 325 12.97 11.80 -15.03
CA GLY A 325 14.43 11.78 -15.07
C GLY A 325 14.98 10.36 -15.19
N ALA A 326 14.46 9.44 -14.38
CA ALA A 326 14.85 8.04 -14.43
C ALA A 326 14.47 7.33 -15.73
N ALA A 327 13.35 7.71 -16.36
CA ALA A 327 12.86 7.09 -17.60
C ALA A 327 13.56 7.62 -18.86
N PHE A 328 13.88 8.91 -18.91
CA PHE A 328 14.31 9.59 -20.14
C PHE A 328 15.68 10.26 -20.07
N LEU A 329 16.15 10.63 -18.88
CA LEU A 329 17.42 11.35 -18.68
C LEU A 329 18.55 10.44 -18.18
N GLY A 330 18.27 9.16 -17.92
CA GLY A 330 19.26 8.19 -17.46
C GLY A 330 19.61 8.32 -15.98
N GLU A 331 18.79 9.04 -15.20
CA GLU A 331 18.97 9.16 -13.76
C GLU A 331 18.72 7.82 -13.06
N LYS A 332 19.30 7.62 -11.87
CA LYS A 332 19.10 6.38 -11.13
C LYS A 332 17.72 6.36 -10.49
N ARG A 333 17.06 5.21 -10.54
CA ARG A 333 15.78 5.02 -9.89
C ARG A 333 15.99 4.63 -8.42
N THR A 334 15.40 5.38 -7.52
CA THR A 334 15.46 5.14 -6.08
C THR A 334 14.43 4.12 -5.63
N VAL A 335 14.59 3.55 -4.44
CA VAL A 335 13.65 2.57 -3.87
C VAL A 335 12.28 3.14 -3.48
N ASP A 336 12.19 4.45 -3.24
CA ASP A 336 10.95 5.16 -2.93
C ASP A 336 10.22 5.68 -4.18
N SER A 337 10.77 5.40 -5.38
CA SER A 337 10.15 5.77 -6.64
C SER A 337 8.82 5.02 -6.84
N PRO A 338 7.76 5.68 -7.35
CA PRO A 338 6.52 5.00 -7.71
C PRO A 338 6.79 3.86 -8.70
N VAL A 339 6.10 2.73 -8.50
CA VAL A 339 6.25 1.52 -9.30
C VAL A 339 4.94 1.24 -10.04
N GLY A 340 5.02 0.96 -11.34
CA GLY A 340 3.86 0.58 -12.13
C GLY A 340 3.52 -0.91 -11.99
N ILE A 341 2.46 -1.35 -12.68
CA ILE A 341 2.00 -2.75 -12.67
C ILE A 341 3.11 -3.70 -13.19
N VAL A 342 3.89 -3.25 -14.17
CA VAL A 342 5.00 -4.02 -14.76
C VAL A 342 6.16 -4.15 -13.76
N GLY A 343 6.54 -3.06 -13.10
CA GLY A 343 7.57 -3.06 -12.06
C GLY A 343 7.18 -3.94 -10.87
N ALA A 344 5.93 -3.86 -10.40
CA ALA A 344 5.42 -4.72 -9.33
C ALA A 344 5.45 -6.21 -9.72
N SER A 345 5.10 -6.52 -10.97
CA SER A 345 5.18 -7.90 -11.50
C SER A 345 6.61 -8.41 -11.58
N ARG A 346 7.56 -7.53 -11.94
CA ARG A 346 8.99 -7.85 -11.97
C ARG A 346 9.56 -8.09 -10.58
N ILE A 347 9.25 -7.22 -9.62
CA ILE A 347 9.62 -7.37 -8.21
C ILE A 347 9.08 -8.69 -7.65
N GLY A 348 7.81 -9.00 -7.93
CA GLY A 348 7.22 -10.28 -7.57
C GLY A 348 7.95 -11.46 -8.22
N GLY A 349 8.31 -11.34 -9.50
CA GLY A 349 9.08 -12.37 -10.22
C GLY A 349 10.48 -12.61 -9.63
N GLU A 350 11.18 -11.54 -9.28
CA GLU A 350 12.52 -11.56 -8.67
C GLU A 350 12.50 -12.30 -7.34
N ILE A 351 11.60 -11.91 -6.43
CA ILE A 351 11.47 -12.55 -5.10
C ILE A 351 11.04 -14.01 -5.23
N LEU A 352 10.14 -14.34 -6.15
CA LEU A 352 9.73 -15.72 -6.39
C LEU A 352 10.84 -16.60 -6.98
N SER A 353 11.83 -15.99 -7.63
CA SER A 353 12.98 -16.69 -8.19
C SER A 353 14.06 -17.01 -7.14
N GLN A 354 14.04 -16.33 -6.01
CA GLN A 354 14.99 -16.56 -4.92
C GLN A 354 14.75 -17.93 -4.26
N PRO A 355 15.78 -18.54 -3.65
CA PRO A 355 15.69 -19.82 -2.96
C PRO A 355 15.00 -19.71 -1.58
N ILE A 356 13.98 -18.86 -1.44
CA ILE A 356 13.20 -18.70 -0.21
C ILE A 356 12.13 -19.81 -0.06
N PRO A 357 11.77 -20.21 1.18
CA PRO A 357 10.67 -21.14 1.45
C PRO A 357 9.35 -20.78 0.74
N ILE A 358 8.54 -21.79 0.40
CA ILE A 358 7.25 -21.58 -0.31
C ILE A 358 6.28 -20.74 0.52
N VAL A 359 6.29 -20.90 1.85
CA VAL A 359 5.45 -20.11 2.77
C VAL A 359 5.79 -18.63 2.66
N ASP A 360 7.07 -18.28 2.59
CA ASP A 360 7.54 -16.90 2.50
C ASP A 360 7.16 -16.26 1.16
N ARG A 361 7.24 -17.04 0.06
CA ARG A 361 6.75 -16.62 -1.26
C ARG A 361 5.26 -16.32 -1.23
N GLY A 362 4.47 -17.20 -0.63
CA GLY A 362 3.03 -17.03 -0.49
C GLY A 362 2.68 -15.82 0.36
N ALA A 363 3.33 -15.66 1.51
CA ALA A 363 3.17 -14.51 2.39
C ALA A 363 3.50 -13.19 1.68
N PHE A 364 4.59 -13.15 0.90
CA PHE A 364 4.97 -11.98 0.11
C PHE A 364 3.89 -11.61 -0.92
N LEU A 365 3.40 -12.57 -1.71
CA LEU A 365 2.36 -12.32 -2.71
C LEU A 365 1.05 -11.83 -2.07
N LEU A 366 0.66 -12.43 -0.94
CA LEU A 366 -0.51 -11.99 -0.18
C LEU A 366 -0.33 -10.58 0.39
N ASN A 367 0.86 -10.28 0.93
CA ASN A 367 1.20 -8.96 1.45
C ASN A 367 1.20 -7.89 0.35
N MET A 368 1.75 -8.21 -0.83
CA MET A 368 1.72 -7.32 -1.99
C MET A 368 0.28 -7.08 -2.46
N LEU A 369 -0.54 -8.13 -2.53
CA LEU A 369 -1.95 -8.00 -2.89
C LEU A 369 -2.75 -7.19 -1.84
N ALA A 370 -2.46 -7.36 -0.55
CA ALA A 370 -3.05 -6.57 0.53
C ALA A 370 -2.67 -5.09 0.42
N GLY A 371 -1.39 -4.79 0.21
CA GLY A 371 -0.89 -3.43 -0.02
C GLY A 371 -1.50 -2.77 -1.25
N VAL A 372 -1.64 -3.50 -2.37
CA VAL A 372 -2.32 -3.00 -3.57
C VAL A 372 -3.80 -2.71 -3.29
N ASN A 373 -4.51 -3.57 -2.56
CA ASN A 373 -5.90 -3.31 -2.18
C ASN A 373 -6.03 -2.06 -1.29
N LEU A 374 -5.12 -1.88 -0.34
CA LEU A 374 -5.09 -0.69 0.51
C LEU A 374 -4.79 0.58 -0.30
N PHE A 375 -3.84 0.50 -1.24
CA PHE A 375 -3.55 1.58 -2.18
C PHE A 375 -4.77 1.90 -3.05
N LEU A 376 -5.46 0.89 -3.62
CA LEU A 376 -6.67 1.08 -4.42
C LEU A 376 -7.81 1.70 -3.59
N PHE A 377 -7.94 1.32 -2.32
CA PHE A 377 -8.88 1.99 -1.40
C PHE A 377 -8.55 3.48 -1.26
N ALA A 378 -7.32 3.81 -0.88
CA ALA A 378 -6.90 5.19 -0.64
C ALA A 378 -6.94 6.03 -1.92
N PHE A 379 -6.52 5.45 -3.06
CA PHE A 379 -6.53 6.10 -4.36
C PHE A 379 -7.96 6.40 -4.81
N ASN A 380 -8.89 5.43 -4.75
CA ASN A 380 -10.29 5.68 -5.12
C ASN A 380 -11.01 6.66 -4.19
N MET A 381 -10.50 6.87 -2.97
CA MET A 381 -11.00 7.88 -2.04
C MET A 381 -10.52 9.31 -2.38
N LEU A 382 -9.58 9.49 -3.33
CA LEU A 382 -9.12 10.82 -3.72
C LEU A 382 -10.25 11.67 -4.30
N PRO A 383 -10.32 12.97 -3.97
CA PRO A 383 -11.42 13.86 -4.33
C PRO A 383 -11.35 14.31 -5.81
N ILE A 384 -11.32 13.36 -6.74
CA ILE A 384 -11.12 13.57 -8.17
C ILE A 384 -12.20 12.81 -8.94
N LEU A 385 -12.85 13.46 -9.91
CA LEU A 385 -14.03 12.93 -10.63
C LEU A 385 -13.87 11.54 -11.28
N PRO A 386 -12.71 11.14 -11.84
CA PRO A 386 -12.55 9.80 -12.40
C PRO A 386 -12.58 8.69 -11.35
N LEU A 387 -12.52 9.05 -10.07
CA LEU A 387 -12.47 8.15 -8.92
C LEU A 387 -13.72 8.36 -8.07
N ASP A 388 -14.06 7.36 -7.25
CA ASP A 388 -15.27 7.41 -6.42
C ASP A 388 -15.30 8.62 -5.48
N GLY A 389 -14.14 9.01 -4.96
CA GLY A 389 -13.94 10.17 -4.10
C GLY A 389 -14.42 11.49 -4.71
N GLY A 390 -14.37 11.65 -6.04
CA GLY A 390 -14.94 12.81 -6.72
C GLY A 390 -16.46 12.91 -6.56
N HIS A 391 -17.16 11.77 -6.64
CA HIS A 391 -18.61 11.70 -6.40
C HIS A 391 -18.94 11.88 -4.91
N ILE A 392 -18.11 11.36 -4.02
CA ILE A 392 -18.21 11.55 -2.57
C ILE A 392 -18.18 13.04 -2.22
N VAL A 393 -17.18 13.79 -2.70
CA VAL A 393 -17.08 15.23 -2.48
C VAL A 393 -18.28 15.98 -3.04
N GLY A 394 -18.74 15.62 -4.23
CA GLY A 394 -19.96 16.20 -4.82
C GLY A 394 -21.19 16.01 -3.93
N ALA A 395 -21.39 14.80 -3.38
CA ALA A 395 -22.50 14.49 -2.49
C ALA A 395 -22.38 15.20 -1.12
N LEU A 396 -21.17 15.27 -0.55
CA LEU A 396 -20.90 16.00 0.69
C LEU A 396 -21.15 17.50 0.51
N TRP A 397 -20.68 18.08 -0.59
CA TRP A 397 -20.92 19.48 -0.95
C TRP A 397 -22.40 19.78 -1.15
N GLU A 398 -23.13 18.88 -1.79
CA GLU A 398 -24.58 18.99 -1.93
C GLU A 398 -25.28 18.96 -0.55
N SER A 399 -24.90 18.01 0.32
CA SER A 399 -25.45 17.90 1.68
C SER A 399 -25.16 19.16 2.50
N LEU A 400 -23.95 19.71 2.41
CA LEU A 400 -23.56 20.96 3.06
C LEU A 400 -24.43 22.13 2.56
N ARG A 401 -24.55 22.31 1.24
CA ARG A 401 -25.37 23.38 0.64
C ARG A 401 -26.85 23.27 1.05
N ARG A 402 -27.41 22.05 1.08
CA ARG A 402 -28.78 21.82 1.55
C ARG A 402 -28.95 22.15 3.03
N ASN A 403 -28.00 21.76 3.87
CA ASN A 403 -28.04 22.06 5.31
C ASN A 403 -27.89 23.56 5.59
N VAL A 404 -27.00 24.24 4.88
CA VAL A 404 -26.85 25.70 4.94
C VAL A 404 -28.13 26.39 4.46
N ALA A 405 -28.71 25.97 3.34
CA ALA A 405 -29.97 26.52 2.85
C ALA A 405 -31.11 26.32 3.86
N ARG A 406 -31.21 25.14 4.50
CA ARG A 406 -32.16 24.88 5.59
C ARG A 406 -31.94 25.80 6.80
N LEU A 407 -30.69 25.97 7.22
CA LEU A 407 -30.32 26.85 8.33
C LEU A 407 -30.73 28.30 8.07
N PHE A 408 -30.55 28.77 6.83
CA PHE A 408 -30.93 30.12 6.40
C PHE A 408 -32.34 30.22 5.81
N ARG A 409 -33.19 29.19 5.92
CA ARG A 409 -34.55 29.11 5.35
C ARG A 409 -34.64 29.50 3.87
N ARG A 410 -33.61 29.18 3.08
CA ARG A 410 -33.55 29.38 1.63
C ARG A 410 -34.08 28.13 0.89
N PRO A 411 -34.59 28.28 -0.35
CA PRO A 411 -35.01 27.15 -1.18
C PRO A 411 -33.84 26.19 -1.46
N ASP A 412 -34.18 24.91 -1.67
CA ASP A 412 -33.19 23.85 -1.92
C ASP A 412 -32.39 24.16 -3.21
N PRO A 413 -31.05 24.24 -3.15
CA PRO A 413 -30.22 24.56 -4.31
C PRO A 413 -30.17 23.44 -5.37
N GLY A 414 -30.79 22.28 -5.11
CA GLY A 414 -30.84 21.16 -6.04
C GLY A 414 -29.57 20.31 -6.07
N PRO A 415 -29.54 19.24 -6.88
CA PRO A 415 -28.41 18.33 -6.97
C PRO A 415 -27.17 19.04 -7.53
N PHE A 416 -25.98 18.65 -7.04
CA PHE A 416 -24.74 19.12 -7.66
C PHE A 416 -24.55 18.43 -9.02
N ASP A 417 -24.39 19.23 -10.06
CA ASP A 417 -24.21 18.75 -11.42
C ASP A 417 -22.75 18.34 -11.64
N VAL A 418 -22.46 17.08 -11.31
CA VAL A 418 -21.14 16.45 -11.44
C VAL A 418 -20.60 16.56 -12.88
N ALA A 419 -21.49 16.66 -13.88
CA ALA A 419 -21.10 16.79 -15.28
C ALA A 419 -20.29 18.08 -15.57
N GLN A 420 -20.43 19.12 -14.75
CA GLN A 420 -19.65 20.36 -14.90
C GLN A 420 -18.15 20.16 -14.64
N LEU A 421 -17.78 19.10 -13.92
CA LEU A 421 -16.39 18.76 -13.63
C LEU A 421 -15.76 17.85 -14.70
N MET A 422 -16.53 17.39 -15.71
CA MET A 422 -16.04 16.49 -16.75
C MET A 422 -14.80 17.01 -17.51
N PRO A 423 -14.69 18.31 -17.88
CA PRO A 423 -13.46 18.81 -18.52
C PRO A 423 -12.22 18.61 -17.67
N VAL A 424 -12.32 18.87 -16.36
CA VAL A 424 -11.23 18.65 -15.40
C VAL A 424 -10.96 17.15 -15.28
N ALA A 425 -12.00 16.32 -15.25
CA ALA A 425 -11.87 14.88 -15.20
C ALA A 425 -11.06 14.33 -16.38
N TYR A 426 -11.33 14.79 -17.61
CA TYR A 426 -10.58 14.37 -18.80
C TYR A 426 -9.10 14.78 -18.75
N ILE A 427 -8.80 15.99 -18.25
CA ILE A 427 -7.42 16.43 -18.06
C ILE A 427 -6.73 15.51 -17.05
N VAL A 428 -7.38 15.22 -15.92
CA VAL A 428 -6.80 14.35 -14.90
C VAL A 428 -6.62 12.92 -15.41
N VAL A 429 -7.59 12.37 -16.15
CA VAL A 429 -7.44 11.07 -16.82
C VAL A 429 -6.27 11.07 -17.79
N ALA A 430 -6.12 12.13 -18.60
CA ALA A 430 -4.99 12.26 -19.51
C ALA A 430 -3.64 12.29 -18.76
N CYS A 431 -3.57 13.03 -17.65
CA CYS A 431 -2.38 13.03 -16.78
C CYS A 431 -2.10 11.63 -16.21
N PHE A 432 -3.10 10.91 -15.73
CA PHE A 432 -2.91 9.54 -15.22
C PHE A 432 -2.48 8.56 -16.30
N VAL A 433 -3.04 8.66 -17.52
CA VAL A 433 -2.61 7.84 -18.66
C VAL A 433 -1.16 8.16 -19.01
N ALA A 434 -0.79 9.44 -19.09
CA ALA A 434 0.58 9.86 -19.36
C ALA A 434 1.55 9.37 -18.27
N PHE A 435 1.20 9.52 -17.00
CA PHE A 435 1.98 9.04 -15.87
C PHE A 435 2.10 7.51 -15.85
N SER A 436 1.02 6.79 -16.14
CA SER A 436 1.04 5.31 -16.22
C SER A 436 1.91 4.81 -17.37
N LEU A 437 1.88 5.49 -18.52
CA LEU A 437 2.77 5.19 -19.64
C LEU A 437 4.23 5.50 -19.30
N MET A 438 4.48 6.61 -18.59
CA MET A 438 5.80 6.97 -18.10
C MET A 438 6.34 5.92 -17.14
N LEU A 439 5.54 5.47 -16.17
CA LEU A 439 5.90 4.37 -15.26
C LEU A 439 6.17 3.07 -16.01
N LEU A 440 5.37 2.75 -17.03
CA LEU A 440 5.60 1.57 -17.87
C LEU A 440 6.96 1.65 -18.58
N VAL A 441 7.30 2.81 -19.16
CA VAL A 441 8.61 3.03 -19.78
C VAL A 441 9.72 2.94 -18.74
N ALA A 442 9.57 3.60 -17.59
CA ALA A 442 10.53 3.56 -16.49
C ALA A 442 10.76 2.12 -15.99
N ASP A 443 9.70 1.33 -15.79
CA ASP A 443 9.76 -0.06 -15.32
C ASP A 443 10.50 -1.00 -16.29
N VAL A 444 10.42 -0.70 -17.60
CA VAL A 444 11.08 -1.48 -18.65
C VAL A 444 12.53 -1.07 -18.84
N VAL A 445 12.80 0.24 -18.91
CA VAL A 445 14.12 0.80 -19.24
C VAL A 445 15.02 0.85 -18.01
N ASN A 446 14.50 1.29 -16.87
CA ASN A 446 15.24 1.52 -15.63
C ASN A 446 14.45 0.99 -14.41
N PRO A 447 14.42 -0.34 -14.23
CA PRO A 447 13.63 -0.99 -13.19
C PRO A 447 14.15 -0.66 -11.78
N VAL A 448 13.24 -0.52 -10.82
CA VAL A 448 13.61 -0.62 -9.40
C VAL A 448 14.15 -2.04 -9.15
N ARG A 449 15.29 -2.14 -8.47
CA ARG A 449 15.89 -3.41 -8.03
C ARG A 449 15.92 -3.41 -6.52
N LEU A 450 15.38 -4.46 -5.91
CA LEU A 450 15.35 -4.60 -4.44
C LEU A 450 16.59 -5.31 -3.90
N VAL A 451 17.25 -6.11 -4.74
CA VAL A 451 18.42 -6.91 -4.37
C VAL A 451 19.49 -6.72 -5.45
N GLN A 452 20.73 -6.45 -5.03
CA GLN A 452 21.91 -6.56 -5.90
C GLN A 452 22.62 -7.88 -5.64
#